data_AF-A0A1I2H4D9-F1
#
_entry.id   AF-A0A1I2H4D9-F1
#
_cell.length_a   1.000
_cell.length_b   1.000
_cell.length_c   1.000
_cell.angle_alpha   90.00
_cell.angle_beta   90.00
_cell.angle_gamma   90.00
#
_symmetry.space_group_name_H-M   'P 1'
#
loop_
_entity.id
_entity.type
_entity.pdbx_description
1 polymer ?
#
loop_
_entity_poly.entity_id
_entity_poly.type
_entity_poly.pdbx_seq_one_letter_code
_entity_poly.pdbx_strand_id
1 'polypeptide(L)'
;MPGARRLTLLFASLLTEVATAGCGGGDDCLSERVTAIGTARLTPFLEDGKLTPAECQALCPGEPPPGPPEEANHSSASSAGPAPGDTSTTAATTGSTTTDTSTTAATAGVVDARAAAVVGCSPIPGNTIDIRCQYGSTSCKGGRRPTGLCSEGRSSGADLIAQWFAEVAHLEAASVPAFERLAAELRGHGAPADLIAAALRAAVDEARHADLLGAVATRLGGRPAPVELACVGGRSLADLAIENAVEGCVGETWGALLAAHQARAAEDPELRACMAEIAVDEAAHAALAWAIDAWIAPRLSADERARVLAARSRAALALRDPPPLDEALERRAGLPPPDRARRLWRALDRELWCAEA
;
A
#
# COMPACT_ATOMS: atom_id res chain seq x y z
N MET A 1 -17.20 12.07 10.27
CA MET A 1 -16.19 11.72 11.28
C MET A 1 -16.68 10.62 12.21
N PRO A 2 -16.38 9.35 11.92
CA PRO A 2 -16.69 8.25 12.84
C PRO A 2 -15.70 8.25 14.03
N GLY A 3 -16.19 8.28 15.26
CA GLY A 3 -15.37 8.03 16.45
C GLY A 3 -15.19 6.52 16.68
N ALA A 4 -14.19 6.13 17.48
CA ALA A 4 -13.83 4.72 17.73
C ALA A 4 -15.04 3.87 18.15
N ARG A 5 -15.84 4.35 19.12
CA ARG A 5 -17.07 3.68 19.56
C ARG A 5 -18.08 3.45 18.44
N ARG A 6 -18.20 4.39 17.49
CA ARG A 6 -19.09 4.26 16.33
C ARG A 6 -18.55 3.19 15.37
N LEU A 7 -17.24 3.15 15.14
CA LEU A 7 -16.60 2.11 14.33
C LEU A 7 -16.77 0.72 14.96
N THR A 8 -16.52 0.56 16.25
CA THR A 8 -16.73 -0.70 16.96
C THR A 8 -18.19 -1.19 16.85
N LEU A 9 -19.17 -0.29 17.01
CA LEU A 9 -20.59 -0.63 16.85
C LEU A 9 -20.94 -0.98 15.40
N LEU A 10 -20.40 -0.24 14.43
CA LEU A 10 -20.55 -0.56 13.01
C LEU A 10 -20.01 -1.96 12.73
N PHE A 11 -18.78 -2.27 13.14
CA PHE A 11 -18.17 -3.59 12.93
C PHE A 11 -19.00 -4.70 13.58
N ALA A 12 -19.46 -4.51 14.82
CA ALA A 12 -20.35 -5.48 15.47
C ALA A 12 -21.66 -5.73 14.68
N SER A 13 -22.25 -4.67 14.12
CA SER A 13 -23.44 -4.77 13.26
C SER A 13 -23.14 -5.55 11.98
N LEU A 14 -22.07 -5.16 11.26
CA LEU A 14 -21.65 -5.79 10.00
C LEU A 14 -21.35 -7.28 10.18
N LEU A 15 -20.67 -7.64 11.26
CA LEU A 15 -20.32 -9.03 11.55
C LEU A 15 -21.54 -9.89 11.92
N THR A 16 -22.63 -9.27 12.34
CA THR A 16 -23.91 -9.93 12.68
C THR A 16 -24.83 -10.07 11.45
N GLU A 17 -24.95 -9.02 10.62
CA GLU A 17 -25.87 -8.97 9.47
C GLU A 17 -25.38 -9.80 8.26
N VAL A 18 -24.06 -9.91 8.05
CA VAL A 18 -23.47 -10.52 6.85
C VAL A 18 -23.52 -12.06 6.87
N ALA A 19 -24.06 -12.67 7.93
CA ALA A 19 -24.25 -14.11 8.07
C ALA A 19 -25.36 -14.70 7.16
N THR A 20 -26.19 -13.87 6.51
CA THR A 20 -27.45 -14.33 5.87
C THR A 20 -27.54 -14.20 4.34
N ALA A 21 -26.50 -13.74 3.62
CA ALA A 21 -26.60 -13.49 2.17
C ALA A 21 -25.66 -14.36 1.32
N GLY A 22 -26.25 -15.14 0.40
CA GLY A 22 -25.61 -16.12 -0.47
C GLY A 22 -24.77 -15.55 -1.65
N CYS A 23 -24.05 -16.48 -2.27
CA CYS A 23 -22.95 -16.28 -3.23
C CYS A 23 -23.37 -15.66 -4.57
N GLY A 24 -22.48 -14.84 -5.13
CA GLY A 24 -22.52 -14.35 -6.51
C GLY A 24 -21.11 -13.95 -6.93
N GLY A 25 -20.52 -14.74 -7.85
CA GLY A 25 -19.12 -14.66 -8.26
C GLY A 25 -18.78 -13.51 -9.21
N GLY A 26 -17.47 -13.27 -9.32
CA GLY A 26 -16.83 -12.32 -10.22
C GLY A 26 -15.37 -12.14 -9.81
N ASP A 27 -14.46 -12.66 -10.64
CA ASP A 27 -13.00 -12.63 -10.49
C ASP A 27 -12.42 -11.29 -10.98
N ASP A 28 -11.64 -10.61 -10.15
CA ASP A 28 -10.30 -10.09 -10.47
C ASP A 28 -9.76 -9.20 -9.32
N CYS A 29 -8.67 -9.65 -8.69
CA CYS A 29 -7.97 -8.99 -7.57
C CYS A 29 -6.68 -8.29 -8.04
N LEU A 30 -6.51 -8.17 -9.35
CA LEU A 30 -5.24 -7.92 -9.99
C LEU A 30 -5.35 -6.60 -10.76
N SER A 31 -4.41 -5.69 -10.54
CA SER A 31 -4.16 -4.69 -11.57
C SER A 31 -3.42 -5.39 -12.70
N GLU A 32 -4.07 -5.47 -13.87
CA GLU A 32 -3.44 -6.01 -15.06
C GLU A 32 -2.78 -4.89 -15.86
N ARG A 33 -1.53 -5.09 -16.25
CA ARG A 33 -0.83 -4.21 -17.18
C ARG A 33 -0.30 -5.02 -18.35
N VAL A 34 -0.60 -4.57 -19.56
CA VAL A 34 0.05 -5.10 -20.76
C VAL A 34 1.36 -4.36 -20.97
N THR A 35 2.46 -5.09 -21.03
CA THR A 35 3.80 -4.56 -21.27
C THR A 35 4.33 -5.11 -22.59
N ALA A 36 4.80 -4.22 -23.47
CA ALA A 36 5.53 -4.60 -24.66
C ALA A 36 6.98 -4.93 -24.30
N ILE A 37 7.37 -6.19 -24.45
CA ILE A 37 8.72 -6.70 -24.10
C ILE A 37 9.55 -7.05 -25.34
N GLY A 38 8.92 -7.15 -26.51
CA GLY A 38 9.56 -7.45 -27.79
C GLY A 38 9.82 -8.94 -28.02
N THR A 39 9.80 -9.36 -29.29
CA THR A 39 9.87 -10.77 -29.70
C THR A 39 11.09 -11.50 -29.14
N ALA A 40 12.29 -10.91 -29.24
CA ALA A 40 13.53 -11.55 -28.81
C ALA A 40 13.57 -11.93 -27.31
N ARG A 41 12.85 -11.18 -26.46
CA ARG A 41 12.77 -11.46 -25.02
C ARG A 41 11.67 -12.47 -24.67
N LEU A 42 10.65 -12.62 -25.50
CA LEU A 42 9.52 -13.53 -25.26
C LEU A 42 9.70 -14.90 -25.92
N THR A 43 10.44 -14.99 -27.03
CA THR A 43 10.67 -16.23 -27.79
C THR A 43 11.08 -17.45 -26.95
N PRO A 44 11.98 -17.33 -25.94
CA PRO A 44 12.36 -18.49 -25.11
C PRO A 44 11.21 -19.12 -24.31
N PHE A 45 10.08 -18.42 -24.14
CA PHE A 45 8.97 -18.82 -23.27
C PHE A 45 7.71 -19.26 -24.03
N LEU A 46 7.71 -19.10 -25.37
CA LEU A 46 6.59 -19.49 -26.22
C LEU A 46 6.48 -21.02 -26.41
N GLU A 47 7.55 -21.77 -26.14
CA GLU A 47 7.61 -23.23 -26.32
C GLU A 47 7.00 -24.02 -25.15
N ASP A 48 7.17 -23.54 -23.90
CA ASP A 48 6.73 -24.25 -22.67
C ASP A 48 5.49 -23.64 -21.98
N GLY A 49 5.03 -22.47 -22.41
CA GLY A 49 3.74 -21.88 -22.04
C GLY A 49 3.55 -21.50 -20.57
N LYS A 50 4.59 -21.59 -19.72
CA LYS A 50 4.55 -21.23 -18.30
C LYS A 50 5.77 -20.40 -17.93
N LEU A 51 5.52 -19.24 -17.33
CA LEU A 51 6.55 -18.35 -16.78
C LEU A 51 6.67 -18.58 -15.28
N THR A 52 7.90 -18.65 -14.78
CA THR A 52 8.21 -18.70 -13.35
C THR A 52 8.08 -17.31 -12.70
N PRO A 53 7.91 -17.24 -11.36
CA PRO A 53 7.88 -15.96 -10.66
C PRO A 53 9.12 -15.07 -10.91
N ALA A 54 10.31 -15.67 -11.02
CA ALA A 54 11.55 -14.94 -11.29
C ALA A 54 11.58 -14.34 -12.71
N GLU A 55 11.04 -15.07 -13.69
CA GLU A 55 10.90 -14.57 -15.06
C GLU A 55 9.85 -13.46 -15.14
N CYS A 56 8.75 -13.57 -14.40
CA CYS A 56 7.76 -12.50 -14.31
C CYS A 56 8.34 -11.22 -13.69
N GLN A 57 9.15 -11.34 -12.65
CA GLN A 57 9.86 -10.20 -12.05
C GLN A 57 10.81 -9.53 -13.04
N ALA A 58 11.46 -10.30 -13.93
CA ALA A 58 12.41 -9.79 -14.91
C ALA A 58 11.74 -9.18 -16.16
N LEU A 59 10.51 -9.59 -16.48
CA LEU A 59 9.76 -9.16 -17.67
C LEU A 59 8.80 -8.00 -17.39
N CYS A 60 8.27 -7.89 -16.17
CA CYS A 60 7.32 -6.86 -15.78
C CYS A 60 8.03 -5.67 -15.12
N PRO A 61 7.93 -4.44 -15.66
CA PRO A 61 8.48 -3.26 -15.01
C PRO A 61 7.72 -2.95 -13.71
N GLY A 62 8.42 -2.42 -12.70
CA GLY A 62 7.76 -1.75 -11.57
C GLY A 62 6.92 -0.56 -12.04
N GLU A 63 5.94 -0.14 -11.25
CA GLU A 63 5.11 1.01 -11.59
C GLU A 63 6.02 2.25 -11.81
N PRO A 64 5.97 2.94 -12.96
CA PRO A 64 6.75 4.15 -13.15
C PRO A 64 6.23 5.23 -12.19
N PRO A 65 7.10 6.09 -11.63
CA PRO A 65 6.64 7.22 -10.84
C PRO A 65 5.69 8.10 -11.69
N PRO A 66 4.68 8.75 -11.07
CA PRO A 66 3.81 9.65 -11.80
C PRO A 66 4.66 10.72 -12.49
N GLY A 67 4.55 10.80 -13.81
CA GLY A 67 5.27 11.79 -14.60
C GLY A 67 4.87 13.22 -14.21
N PRO A 68 5.74 14.21 -14.44
CA PRO A 68 5.36 15.60 -14.26
C PRO A 68 4.15 15.92 -15.17
N PRO A 69 3.27 16.84 -14.75
CA PRO A 69 2.14 17.26 -15.59
C PRO A 69 2.67 17.77 -16.93
N GLU A 70 2.17 17.21 -18.03
CA GLU A 70 2.41 17.74 -19.37
C GLU A 70 1.95 19.20 -19.41
N GLU A 71 2.90 20.12 -19.56
CA GLU A 71 2.57 21.48 -19.97
C GLU A 71 1.88 21.41 -21.34
N ALA A 72 0.59 21.78 -21.36
CA ALA A 72 -0.17 21.99 -22.57
C ALA A 72 0.49 23.11 -23.38
N ASN A 73 1.45 22.75 -24.24
CA ASN A 73 2.13 23.69 -25.12
C ASN A 73 1.21 23.97 -26.32
N HIS A 74 0.26 24.88 -26.13
CA HIS A 74 -0.36 25.59 -27.24
C HIS A 74 0.63 26.62 -27.78
N SER A 75 1.47 26.20 -28.71
CA SER A 75 2.24 27.11 -29.57
C SER A 75 1.93 26.80 -31.02
N SER A 76 0.94 27.53 -31.53
CA SER A 76 0.60 27.65 -32.94
C SER A 76 1.83 27.99 -33.78
N ALA A 77 2.07 27.16 -34.80
CA ALA A 77 3.05 27.37 -35.84
C ALA A 77 2.76 28.67 -36.62
N SER A 78 3.79 29.49 -36.83
CA SER A 78 3.86 30.43 -37.94
C SER A 78 5.32 30.55 -38.39
N SER A 79 5.54 30.00 -39.57
CA SER A 79 6.78 29.98 -40.34
C SER A 79 7.05 31.34 -40.99
N ALA A 80 8.29 31.84 -40.89
CA ALA A 80 8.86 32.76 -41.88
C ALA A 80 10.40 32.81 -41.80
N GLY A 81 11.05 32.16 -42.79
CA GLY A 81 12.16 32.70 -43.59
C GLY A 81 13.59 32.80 -43.00
N PRO A 82 14.66 32.64 -43.81
CA PRO A 82 16.00 32.32 -43.33
C PRO A 82 17.09 33.39 -43.59
N ALA A 83 18.29 33.08 -43.05
CA ALA A 83 19.66 33.46 -43.49
C ALA A 83 20.38 34.58 -42.69
N PRO A 84 21.70 34.78 -42.89
CA PRO A 84 22.80 33.90 -42.43
C PRO A 84 23.95 34.71 -41.77
N GLY A 85 25.01 34.05 -41.27
CA GLY A 85 26.31 34.73 -41.13
C GLY A 85 27.28 34.22 -40.06
N ASP A 86 28.47 33.88 -40.54
CA ASP A 86 29.81 34.05 -39.95
C ASP A 86 30.42 33.02 -38.97
N THR A 87 31.21 32.13 -39.59
CA THR A 87 32.67 31.98 -39.44
C THR A 87 33.35 32.43 -38.13
N SER A 88 34.08 31.50 -37.48
CA SER A 88 35.55 31.58 -37.42
C SER A 88 36.19 30.31 -36.82
N THR A 89 37.21 29.87 -37.54
CA THR A 89 38.19 28.81 -37.31
C THR A 89 39.17 29.13 -36.18
N THR A 90 39.67 28.12 -35.47
CA THR A 90 41.10 27.77 -35.19
C THR A 90 41.18 26.92 -33.91
N ALA A 91 41.62 25.66 -33.98
CA ALA A 91 43.01 25.16 -33.94
C ALA A 91 43.25 24.37 -32.64
N ALA A 92 43.74 23.15 -32.82
CA ALA A 92 44.01 22.15 -31.81
C ALA A 92 45.18 22.52 -30.88
N THR A 93 45.17 21.99 -29.66
CA THR A 93 46.38 21.46 -29.00
C THR A 93 45.97 20.42 -27.96
N THR A 94 46.63 19.26 -28.06
CA THR A 94 46.64 18.11 -27.16
C THR A 94 47.19 18.43 -25.77
N GLY A 95 46.58 17.87 -24.72
CA GLY A 95 47.14 17.89 -23.37
C GLY A 95 46.28 17.08 -22.40
N SER A 96 46.59 15.79 -22.26
CA SER A 96 46.13 14.93 -21.18
C SER A 96 46.76 15.39 -19.87
N THR A 97 45.99 15.56 -18.79
CA THR A 97 46.20 15.02 -17.43
C THR A 97 44.98 15.37 -16.57
N THR A 98 44.71 14.49 -15.62
CA THR A 98 43.51 14.23 -14.83
C THR A 98 43.14 15.26 -13.74
N THR A 99 41.88 15.12 -13.32
CA THR A 99 41.27 15.34 -11.98
C THR A 99 40.55 16.68 -11.69
N ASP A 100 39.33 16.47 -11.18
CA ASP A 100 38.46 17.34 -10.39
C ASP A 100 37.73 18.54 -11.04
N THR A 101 36.51 18.24 -11.51
CA THR A 101 35.41 19.21 -11.48
C THR A 101 34.27 18.64 -10.65
N SER A 102 34.14 19.18 -9.44
CA SER A 102 32.92 19.18 -8.64
C SER A 102 31.80 19.85 -9.43
N THR A 103 30.89 19.05 -9.97
CA THR A 103 29.62 19.54 -10.50
C THR A 103 28.51 19.06 -9.58
N THR A 104 27.87 20.03 -8.97
CA THR A 104 26.61 19.95 -8.23
C THR A 104 25.57 19.13 -9.00
N ALA A 105 25.39 17.87 -8.60
CA ALA A 105 24.23 17.08 -8.99
C ALA A 105 23.11 17.37 -7.99
N ALA A 106 22.15 18.20 -8.42
CA ALA A 106 20.84 18.29 -7.79
C ALA A 106 20.26 16.89 -7.68
N THR A 107 20.14 16.37 -6.46
CA THR A 107 19.43 15.13 -6.15
C THR A 107 17.94 15.42 -6.33
N ALA A 108 17.45 15.20 -7.55
CA ALA A 108 16.02 15.07 -7.81
C ALA A 108 15.50 13.96 -6.88
N GLY A 109 14.50 14.31 -6.07
CA GLY A 109 13.90 13.41 -5.10
C GLY A 109 13.45 12.12 -5.75
N VAL A 110 13.90 11.00 -5.20
CA VAL A 110 13.37 9.67 -5.50
C VAL A 110 11.94 9.66 -4.97
N VAL A 111 10.98 9.95 -5.85
CA VAL A 111 9.58 9.60 -5.67
C VAL A 111 9.50 8.09 -5.81
N ASP A 112 9.43 7.40 -4.67
CA ASP A 112 9.29 5.95 -4.66
C ASP A 112 7.91 5.57 -5.18
N ALA A 113 7.88 5.04 -6.40
CA ALA A 113 6.70 4.49 -7.01
C ALA A 113 6.43 3.14 -6.36
N ARG A 114 5.37 3.10 -5.56
CA ARG A 114 4.77 1.91 -4.91
C ARG A 114 4.89 0.68 -5.82
N ALA A 115 5.93 -0.13 -5.64
CA ALA A 115 6.08 -1.34 -6.43
C ALA A 115 5.08 -2.37 -5.90
N ALA A 116 3.90 -2.42 -6.50
CA ALA A 116 3.03 -3.57 -6.39
C ALA A 116 3.86 -4.81 -6.82
N ALA A 117 3.90 -5.85 -5.98
CA ALA A 117 4.69 -7.04 -6.30
C ALA A 117 4.04 -7.76 -7.48
N VAL A 118 4.84 -8.17 -8.47
CA VAL A 118 4.37 -8.99 -9.59
C VAL A 118 3.98 -10.34 -9.01
N VAL A 119 2.69 -10.66 -9.03
CA VAL A 119 2.14 -11.93 -8.51
C VAL A 119 1.93 -12.96 -9.62
N GLY A 120 1.99 -12.53 -10.88
CA GLY A 120 1.90 -13.42 -12.04
C GLY A 120 2.12 -12.70 -13.37
N CYS A 121 2.41 -13.45 -14.43
CA CYS A 121 2.46 -12.92 -15.78
C CYS A 121 2.19 -14.02 -16.82
N SER A 122 1.61 -13.65 -17.96
CA SER A 122 1.31 -14.60 -19.05
C SER A 122 1.46 -13.96 -20.44
N PRO A 123 2.00 -14.69 -21.44
CA PRO A 123 1.98 -14.22 -22.84
C PRO A 123 0.55 -13.99 -23.33
N ILE A 124 0.35 -13.01 -24.21
CA ILE A 124 -0.97 -12.78 -24.83
C ILE A 124 -1.14 -13.72 -26.04
N PRO A 125 -2.17 -14.58 -26.08
CA PRO A 125 -2.38 -15.49 -27.21
C PRO A 125 -2.50 -14.72 -28.55
N GLY A 126 -1.71 -15.11 -29.55
CA GLY A 126 -1.71 -14.50 -30.88
C GLY A 126 -0.85 -13.23 -31.02
N ASN A 127 -0.16 -12.81 -29.94
CA ASN A 127 0.73 -11.66 -29.95
C ASN A 127 2.11 -12.06 -29.43
N THR A 128 3.16 -11.85 -30.24
CA THR A 128 4.53 -12.30 -29.94
C THR A 128 5.39 -11.20 -29.30
N ILE A 129 4.83 -10.03 -29.00
CA ILE A 129 5.58 -8.90 -28.42
C ILE A 129 5.12 -8.48 -27.03
N ASP A 130 3.96 -8.95 -26.57
CA ASP A 130 3.32 -8.44 -25.35
C ASP A 130 3.13 -9.52 -24.27
N ILE A 131 3.29 -9.09 -23.02
CA ILE A 131 3.01 -9.89 -21.83
C ILE A 131 2.00 -9.17 -20.93
N ARG A 132 1.09 -9.94 -20.33
CA ARG A 132 0.17 -9.47 -19.29
C ARG A 132 0.84 -9.66 -17.93
N CYS A 133 1.05 -8.57 -17.20
CA CYS A 133 1.59 -8.54 -15.84
C CYS A 133 0.48 -8.35 -14.82
N GLN A 134 0.48 -9.15 -13.76
CA GLN A 134 -0.48 -9.11 -12.67
C GLN A 134 0.24 -8.66 -11.41
N TYR A 135 -0.27 -7.62 -10.75
CA TYR A 135 0.32 -7.10 -9.52
C TYR A 135 -0.64 -7.27 -8.32
N GLY A 136 -0.09 -7.71 -7.18
CA GLY A 136 -0.83 -7.88 -5.94
C GLY A 136 -0.63 -6.70 -4.99
N SER A 137 -1.71 -6.24 -4.35
CA SER A 137 -1.62 -5.26 -3.27
C SER A 137 -1.46 -5.98 -1.92
N THR A 138 -0.40 -5.65 -1.19
CA THR A 138 -0.08 -6.25 0.13
C THR A 138 -0.92 -5.65 1.27
N SER A 139 -1.81 -4.70 0.97
CA SER A 139 -2.64 -3.93 1.92
C SER A 139 -3.73 -4.74 2.63
N CYS A 140 -3.90 -6.02 2.31
CA CYS A 140 -4.97 -6.86 2.83
C CYS A 140 -4.74 -7.38 4.27
N LYS A 141 -3.63 -7.04 4.93
CA LYS A 141 -3.18 -7.64 6.20
C LYS A 141 -3.31 -6.77 7.46
N GLY A 142 -3.73 -5.50 7.35
CA GLY A 142 -3.84 -4.54 8.48
C GLY A 142 -2.55 -3.76 8.76
N GLY A 143 -2.65 -2.76 9.64
CA GLY A 143 -1.56 -1.91 10.17
C GLY A 143 -1.10 -0.76 9.26
N ARG A 144 -0.64 0.36 9.86
CA ARG A 144 -0.07 1.51 9.13
C ARG A 144 1.30 1.17 8.53
N ARG A 145 1.40 1.04 7.21
CA ARG A 145 2.71 0.90 6.57
C ARG A 145 3.46 2.23 6.46
N PRO A 146 4.71 2.33 6.97
CA PRO A 146 5.49 3.54 6.78
C PRO A 146 5.99 3.64 5.33
N THR A 147 5.96 4.86 4.77
CA THR A 147 6.77 5.19 3.60
C THR A 147 8.24 4.84 3.88
N GLY A 148 8.87 4.05 3.00
CA GLY A 148 10.28 3.63 3.14
C GLY A 148 10.50 2.29 3.85
N LEU A 149 9.46 1.48 4.06
CA LEU A 149 9.61 0.09 4.48
C LEU A 149 10.31 -0.73 3.39
N CYS A 150 11.53 -1.20 3.67
CA CYS A 150 12.35 -1.93 2.70
C CYS A 150 12.18 -3.45 2.78
N SER A 151 11.70 -3.95 3.92
CA SER A 151 11.52 -5.39 4.18
C SER A 151 10.12 -5.85 3.80
N GLU A 152 10.01 -6.94 3.02
CA GLU A 152 8.72 -7.51 2.61
C GLU A 152 8.04 -8.36 3.71
N GLY A 153 8.66 -8.52 4.88
CA GLY A 153 8.13 -9.31 5.99
C GLY A 153 8.15 -10.83 5.79
N ARG A 154 8.65 -11.34 4.65
CA ARG A 154 8.67 -12.78 4.35
C ARG A 154 9.43 -13.56 5.41
N SER A 155 8.79 -14.59 5.95
CA SER A 155 9.41 -15.52 6.90
C SER A 155 9.63 -16.90 6.26
N SER A 156 10.72 -17.56 6.63
CA SER A 156 10.94 -18.96 6.28
C SER A 156 10.24 -19.86 7.30
N GLY A 157 9.10 -20.42 6.91
CA GLY A 157 8.35 -21.41 7.71
C GLY A 157 7.72 -22.45 6.81
N ALA A 158 7.37 -23.64 7.32
CA ALA A 158 6.66 -24.66 6.54
C ALA A 158 5.13 -24.56 6.65
N ASP A 159 4.61 -23.94 7.73
CA ASP A 159 3.15 -23.76 7.97
C ASP A 159 2.71 -22.37 7.53
N LEU A 160 1.71 -22.32 6.65
CA LEU A 160 1.10 -21.11 6.10
C LEU A 160 0.55 -20.17 7.18
N ILE A 161 0.02 -20.71 8.28
CA ILE A 161 -0.53 -19.89 9.38
C ILE A 161 0.60 -19.20 10.15
N ALA A 162 1.70 -19.91 10.35
CA ALA A 162 2.87 -19.38 11.02
C ALA A 162 3.51 -18.26 10.20
N GLN A 163 3.59 -18.44 8.87
CA GLN A 163 4.05 -17.40 7.95
C GLN A 163 3.13 -16.18 7.97
N TRP A 164 1.81 -16.40 7.95
CA TRP A 164 0.82 -15.31 8.01
C TRP A 164 1.00 -14.45 9.25
N PHE A 165 1.03 -15.04 10.45
CA PHE A 165 1.19 -14.27 11.67
C PHE A 165 2.59 -13.65 11.80
N ALA A 166 3.63 -14.27 11.25
CA ALA A 166 4.95 -13.65 11.19
C ALA A 166 4.95 -12.38 10.31
N GLU A 167 4.24 -12.41 9.20
CA GLU A 167 4.07 -11.25 8.31
C GLU A 167 3.20 -10.17 8.96
N VAL A 168 2.10 -10.52 9.62
CA VAL A 168 1.28 -9.52 10.34
C VAL A 168 2.08 -8.89 11.48
N ALA A 169 2.77 -9.69 12.30
CA ALA A 169 3.62 -9.16 13.38
C ALA A 169 4.72 -8.22 12.86
N HIS A 170 5.28 -8.51 11.68
CA HIS A 170 6.21 -7.62 11.02
C HIS A 170 5.57 -6.28 10.62
N LEU A 171 4.33 -6.30 10.15
CA LEU A 171 3.60 -5.08 9.80
C LEU A 171 3.26 -4.25 11.03
N GLU A 172 2.81 -4.86 12.13
CA GLU A 172 2.58 -4.12 13.39
C GLU A 172 3.88 -3.49 13.90
N ALA A 173 4.99 -4.23 13.83
CA ALA A 173 6.31 -3.68 14.19
C ALA A 173 6.71 -2.50 13.28
N ALA A 174 6.31 -2.52 12.01
CA ALA A 174 6.54 -1.42 11.08
C ALA A 174 5.59 -0.24 11.32
N SER A 175 4.40 -0.47 11.87
CA SER A 175 3.45 0.58 12.25
C SER A 175 3.98 1.47 13.38
N VAL A 176 4.80 0.93 14.30
CA VAL A 176 5.41 1.70 15.40
C VAL A 176 6.14 2.96 14.90
N PRO A 177 7.20 2.85 14.07
CA PRO A 177 7.88 4.03 13.53
C PRO A 177 6.99 4.84 12.57
N ALA A 178 5.97 4.23 11.95
CA ALA A 178 5.00 4.97 11.13
C ALA A 178 4.20 5.97 11.97
N PHE A 179 3.71 5.56 13.13
CA PHE A 179 2.96 6.41 14.06
C PHE A 179 3.86 7.44 14.77
N GLU A 180 5.10 7.06 15.14
CA GLU A 180 6.08 8.02 15.68
C GLU A 180 6.38 9.14 14.68
N ARG A 181 6.58 8.78 13.41
CA ARG A 181 6.78 9.74 12.33
C ARG A 181 5.54 10.59 12.10
N LEU A 182 4.34 9.98 12.08
CA LEU A 182 3.09 10.71 11.98
C LEU A 182 2.97 11.75 13.10
N ALA A 183 3.28 11.39 14.34
CA ALA A 183 3.25 12.32 15.48
C ALA A 183 4.24 13.49 15.29
N ALA A 184 5.45 13.22 14.78
CA ALA A 184 6.45 14.25 14.49
C ALA A 184 5.99 15.19 13.37
N GLU A 185 5.42 14.65 12.28
CA GLU A 185 4.92 15.46 11.16
C GLU A 185 3.68 16.27 11.55
N LEU A 186 2.73 15.67 12.29
CA LEU A 186 1.58 16.38 12.86
C LEU A 186 2.04 17.57 13.71
N ARG A 187 3.06 17.39 14.56
CA ARG A 187 3.66 18.47 15.33
C ARG A 187 4.27 19.54 14.41
N GLY A 188 5.04 19.13 13.40
CA GLY A 188 5.66 20.05 12.43
C GLY A 188 4.65 20.90 11.65
N HIS A 189 3.47 20.34 11.38
CA HIS A 189 2.35 21.03 10.69
C HIS A 189 1.38 21.76 11.64
N GLY A 190 1.65 21.79 12.94
CA GLY A 190 0.85 22.50 13.94
C GLY A 190 -0.51 21.83 14.21
N ALA A 191 -0.53 20.50 14.32
CA ALA A 191 -1.71 19.75 14.72
C ALA A 191 -2.07 19.97 16.20
N PRO A 192 -3.36 19.83 16.55
CA PRO A 192 -3.81 19.74 17.94
C PRO A 192 -3.03 18.68 18.76
N ALA A 193 -2.75 19.01 20.02
CA ALA A 193 -1.93 18.19 20.90
C ALA A 193 -2.53 16.80 21.18
N ASP A 194 -3.86 16.69 21.14
CA ASP A 194 -4.60 15.44 21.28
C ASP A 194 -4.40 14.48 20.10
N LEU A 195 -4.32 14.98 18.86
CA LEU A 195 -3.98 14.16 17.68
C LEU A 195 -2.55 13.63 17.76
N ILE A 196 -1.60 14.47 18.18
CA ILE A 196 -0.20 14.08 18.36
C ILE A 196 -0.08 13.01 19.45
N ALA A 197 -0.75 13.23 20.58
CA ALA A 197 -0.75 12.27 21.69
C ALA A 197 -1.46 10.96 21.31
N ALA A 198 -2.50 11.00 20.47
CA ALA A 198 -3.17 9.81 19.96
C ALA A 198 -2.26 9.00 19.04
N ALA A 199 -1.50 9.63 18.15
CA ALA A 199 -0.53 8.95 17.30
C ALA A 199 0.57 8.26 18.13
N LEU A 200 1.09 8.93 19.17
CA LEU A 200 2.07 8.30 20.07
C LEU A 200 1.49 7.13 20.87
N ARG A 201 0.21 7.19 21.25
CA ARG A 201 -0.47 6.04 21.88
C ARG A 201 -0.61 4.87 20.90
N ALA A 202 -1.00 5.15 19.66
CA ALA A 202 -1.07 4.13 18.63
C ALA A 202 0.30 3.43 18.43
N ALA A 203 1.41 4.16 18.41
CA ALA A 203 2.75 3.53 18.36
C ALA A 203 3.02 2.55 19.53
N VAL A 204 2.52 2.85 20.74
CA VAL A 204 2.64 1.95 21.90
C VAL A 204 1.73 0.73 21.75
N ASP A 205 0.52 0.92 21.21
CA ASP A 205 -0.40 -0.19 20.93
C ASP A 205 0.21 -1.13 19.88
N GLU A 206 0.81 -0.60 18.83
CA GLU A 206 1.43 -1.40 17.75
C GLU A 206 2.65 -2.19 18.20
N ALA A 207 3.44 -1.66 19.14
CA ALA A 207 4.51 -2.43 19.77
C ALA A 207 3.94 -3.63 20.54
N ARG A 208 2.82 -3.44 21.25
CA ARG A 208 2.11 -4.53 21.93
C ARG A 208 1.53 -5.53 20.92
N HIS A 209 0.94 -5.07 19.82
CA HIS A 209 0.38 -5.93 18.78
C HIS A 209 1.47 -6.80 18.13
N ALA A 210 2.63 -6.19 17.81
CA ALA A 210 3.80 -6.89 17.27
C ALA A 210 4.29 -8.00 18.22
N ASP A 211 4.37 -7.73 19.51
CA ASP A 211 4.76 -8.72 20.52
C ASP A 211 3.74 -9.87 20.62
N LEU A 212 2.44 -9.55 20.68
CA LEU A 212 1.36 -10.53 20.78
C LEU A 212 1.33 -11.45 19.55
N LEU A 213 1.33 -10.88 18.36
CA LEU A 213 1.28 -11.63 17.11
C LEU A 213 2.61 -12.34 16.81
N GLY A 214 3.74 -11.77 17.23
CA GLY A 214 5.05 -12.42 17.18
C GLY A 214 5.12 -13.66 18.06
N ALA A 215 4.50 -13.63 19.24
CA ALA A 215 4.37 -14.81 20.10
C ALA A 215 3.47 -15.88 19.47
N VAL A 216 2.35 -15.49 18.83
CA VAL A 216 1.50 -16.41 18.06
C VAL A 216 2.28 -17.06 16.91
N ALA A 217 3.00 -16.25 16.12
CA ALA A 217 3.83 -16.75 15.02
C ALA A 217 4.88 -17.75 15.53
N THR A 218 5.59 -17.41 16.61
CA THR A 218 6.63 -18.25 17.22
C THR A 218 6.07 -19.58 17.73
N ARG A 219 4.91 -19.56 18.40
CA ARG A 219 4.20 -20.78 18.85
C ARG A 219 3.85 -21.71 17.69
N LEU A 220 3.54 -21.14 16.53
CA LEU A 220 3.23 -21.89 15.30
C LEU A 220 4.47 -22.26 14.47
N GLY A 221 5.68 -21.92 14.94
CA GLY A 221 6.95 -22.24 14.27
C GLY A 221 7.41 -21.20 13.23
N GLY A 222 6.74 -20.05 13.17
CA GLY A 222 7.11 -18.90 12.33
C GLY A 222 8.08 -17.97 13.06
N ARG A 223 8.69 -17.05 12.32
CA ARG A 223 9.60 -16.03 12.87
C ARG A 223 9.38 -14.70 12.14
N PRO A 224 8.86 -13.67 12.83
CA PRO A 224 8.74 -12.34 12.24
C PRO A 224 10.10 -11.82 11.78
N ALA A 225 10.15 -11.23 10.59
CA ALA A 225 11.36 -10.57 10.09
C ALA A 225 11.59 -9.25 10.84
N PRO A 226 12.85 -8.81 11.02
CA PRO A 226 13.14 -7.48 11.55
C PRO A 226 12.63 -6.39 10.58
N VAL A 227 12.23 -5.25 11.13
CA VAL A 227 11.79 -4.08 10.35
C VAL A 227 13.01 -3.28 9.89
N GLU A 228 13.09 -3.03 8.58
CA GLU A 228 14.13 -2.20 7.98
C GLU A 228 13.48 -0.98 7.30
N LEU A 229 13.89 0.22 7.73
CA LEU A 229 13.37 1.48 7.22
C LEU A 229 14.47 2.33 6.60
N ALA A 230 14.17 2.90 5.44
CA ALA A 230 14.95 4.01 4.90
C ALA A 230 14.70 5.30 5.71
N CYS A 231 15.72 6.16 5.80
CA CYS A 231 15.53 7.49 6.35
C CYS A 231 14.73 8.35 5.35
N VAL A 232 13.52 8.74 5.75
CA VAL A 232 12.65 9.60 4.93
C VAL A 232 12.48 10.94 5.63
N GLY A 233 12.71 12.03 4.91
CA GLY A 233 12.49 13.39 5.41
C GLY A 233 11.02 13.66 5.77
N GLY A 234 10.78 14.80 6.43
CA GLY A 234 9.42 15.25 6.74
C GLY A 234 8.63 15.56 5.46
N ARG A 235 7.36 15.14 5.41
CA ARG A 235 6.49 15.34 4.24
C ARG A 235 5.79 16.69 4.23
N SER A 236 5.37 17.06 3.01
CA SER A 236 4.34 18.08 2.83
C SER A 236 3.03 17.65 3.50
N LEU A 237 2.16 18.62 3.81
CA LEU A 237 0.84 18.34 4.39
C LEU A 237 -0.03 17.50 3.43
N ALA A 238 0.11 17.72 2.13
CA ALA A 238 -0.61 16.96 1.10
C ALA A 238 -0.15 15.49 1.03
N ASP A 239 1.15 15.22 1.09
CA ASP A 239 1.67 13.85 1.06
C ASP A 239 1.32 13.09 2.35
N LEU A 240 1.31 13.78 3.49
CA LEU A 240 0.81 13.22 4.74
C LEU A 240 -0.68 12.87 4.63
N ALA A 241 -1.49 13.76 4.05
CA ALA A 241 -2.92 13.50 3.83
C ALA A 241 -3.15 12.29 2.91
N ILE A 242 -2.36 12.15 1.84
CA ILE A 242 -2.45 11.02 0.92
C ILE A 242 -2.11 9.71 1.63
N GLU A 243 -1.02 9.65 2.42
CA GLU A 243 -0.73 8.43 3.20
C GLU A 243 -1.80 8.17 4.25
N ASN A 244 -2.26 9.21 4.96
CA ASN A 244 -3.31 9.05 5.97
C ASN A 244 -4.61 8.52 5.35
N ALA A 245 -4.97 8.93 4.14
CA ALA A 245 -6.15 8.43 3.46
C ALA A 245 -6.02 6.96 3.04
N VAL A 246 -4.81 6.52 2.65
CA VAL A 246 -4.54 5.14 2.20
C VAL A 246 -4.33 4.20 3.38
N GLU A 247 -3.33 4.46 4.20
CA GLU A 247 -2.92 3.56 5.30
C GLU A 247 -3.82 3.77 6.52
N GLY A 248 -4.18 5.02 6.83
CA GLY A 248 -5.02 5.36 7.97
C GLY A 248 -6.51 5.06 7.74
N CYS A 249 -7.15 5.85 6.87
CA CYS A 249 -8.60 5.81 6.70
C CYS A 249 -9.09 4.52 6.04
N VAL A 250 -8.32 3.94 5.12
CA VAL A 250 -8.67 2.65 4.47
C VAL A 250 -8.00 1.49 5.19
N GLY A 251 -6.68 1.50 5.35
CA GLY A 251 -5.90 0.43 5.97
C GLY A 251 -6.36 0.08 7.39
N GLU A 252 -6.30 1.01 8.33
CA GLU A 252 -6.71 0.74 9.73
C GLU A 252 -8.18 0.39 9.85
N THR A 253 -9.06 1.04 9.07
CA THR A 253 -10.49 0.70 9.09
C THR A 253 -10.72 -0.75 8.65
N TRP A 254 -10.01 -1.20 7.61
CA TRP A 254 -10.09 -2.58 7.15
C TRP A 254 -9.42 -3.55 8.13
N GLY A 255 -8.24 -3.21 8.65
CA GLY A 255 -7.51 -3.98 9.67
C GLY A 255 -8.34 -4.20 10.92
N ALA A 256 -8.98 -3.16 11.45
CA ALA A 256 -9.87 -3.24 12.59
C ALA A 256 -11.06 -4.18 12.35
N LEU A 257 -11.67 -4.12 11.16
CA LEU A 257 -12.78 -5.01 10.81
C LEU A 257 -12.32 -6.47 10.64
N LEU A 258 -11.13 -6.70 10.07
CA LEU A 258 -10.53 -8.02 9.98
C LEU A 258 -10.22 -8.59 11.37
N ALA A 259 -9.58 -7.82 12.25
CA ALA A 259 -9.31 -8.22 13.62
C ALA A 259 -10.61 -8.57 14.37
N ALA A 260 -11.65 -7.74 14.23
CA ALA A 260 -12.97 -8.02 14.81
C ALA A 260 -13.63 -9.28 14.24
N HIS A 261 -13.40 -9.59 12.96
CA HIS A 261 -13.85 -10.85 12.35
C HIS A 261 -13.10 -12.06 12.92
N GLN A 262 -11.77 -11.98 12.96
CA GLN A 262 -10.89 -13.05 13.47
C GLN A 262 -11.19 -13.36 14.94
N ALA A 263 -11.48 -12.33 15.75
CA ALA A 263 -11.91 -12.44 17.14
C ALA A 263 -13.16 -13.31 17.35
N ARG A 264 -13.97 -13.51 16.29
CA ARG A 264 -15.17 -14.35 16.31
C ARG A 264 -14.98 -15.68 15.58
N ALA A 265 -14.17 -15.70 14.52
CA ALA A 265 -14.12 -16.77 13.55
C ALA A 265 -12.94 -17.74 13.74
N ALA A 266 -11.83 -17.30 14.35
CA ALA A 266 -10.66 -18.17 14.52
C ALA A 266 -11.00 -19.40 15.39
N GLU A 267 -10.51 -20.58 15.02
CA GLU A 267 -10.71 -21.83 15.76
C GLU A 267 -10.13 -21.77 17.19
N ASP A 268 -8.92 -21.22 17.33
CA ASP A 268 -8.19 -21.12 18.60
C ASP A 268 -8.81 -20.03 19.51
N PRO A 269 -9.34 -20.39 20.70
CA PRO A 269 -9.89 -19.42 21.65
C PRO A 269 -8.89 -18.37 22.14
N GLU A 270 -7.61 -18.72 22.26
CA GLU A 270 -6.57 -17.78 22.71
C GLU A 270 -6.31 -16.73 21.62
N LEU A 271 -6.28 -17.16 20.35
CA LEU A 271 -6.19 -16.25 19.22
C LEU A 271 -7.41 -15.34 19.13
N ARG A 272 -8.63 -15.86 19.36
CA ARG A 272 -9.84 -15.02 19.39
C ARG A 272 -9.76 -13.92 20.45
N ALA A 273 -9.26 -14.24 21.64
CA ALA A 273 -9.07 -13.25 22.71
C ALA A 273 -8.03 -12.19 22.32
N CYS A 274 -6.88 -12.62 21.78
CA CYS A 274 -5.83 -11.74 21.27
C CYS A 274 -6.36 -10.77 20.19
N MET A 275 -7.05 -11.29 19.17
CA MET A 275 -7.61 -10.45 18.11
C MET A 275 -8.73 -9.53 18.59
N ALA A 276 -9.44 -9.89 19.67
CA ALA A 276 -10.48 -9.04 20.27
C ALA A 276 -9.88 -7.80 20.95
N GLU A 277 -8.71 -7.96 21.60
CA GLU A 277 -7.96 -6.84 22.17
C GLU A 277 -7.46 -5.91 21.06
N ILE A 278 -6.76 -6.48 20.05
CA ILE A 278 -6.26 -5.74 18.89
C ILE A 278 -7.40 -4.99 18.19
N ALA A 279 -8.55 -5.62 17.95
CA ALA A 279 -9.68 -4.98 17.26
C ALA A 279 -10.21 -3.70 17.94
N VAL A 280 -10.06 -3.58 19.27
CA VAL A 280 -10.46 -2.36 20.00
C VAL A 280 -9.48 -1.23 19.73
N ASP A 281 -8.18 -1.54 19.75
CA ASP A 281 -7.10 -0.58 19.52
C ASP A 281 -7.10 -0.12 18.06
N GLU A 282 -7.23 -1.05 17.11
CA GLU A 282 -7.33 -0.76 15.68
C GLU A 282 -8.54 0.14 15.34
N ALA A 283 -9.67 -0.04 16.04
CA ALA A 283 -10.82 0.86 15.88
C ALA A 283 -10.52 2.29 16.37
N ALA A 284 -9.65 2.44 17.36
CA ALA A 284 -9.16 3.75 17.80
C ALA A 284 -8.15 4.35 16.81
N HIS A 285 -7.30 3.54 16.20
CA HIS A 285 -6.35 3.96 15.16
C HIS A 285 -7.07 4.44 13.90
N ALA A 286 -8.07 3.69 13.44
CA ALA A 286 -8.95 4.12 12.35
C ALA A 286 -9.66 5.45 12.67
N ALA A 287 -10.20 5.60 13.89
CA ALA A 287 -10.83 6.85 14.31
C ALA A 287 -9.85 8.04 14.34
N LEU A 288 -8.59 7.79 14.75
CA LEU A 288 -7.52 8.79 14.69
C LEU A 288 -7.23 9.20 13.23
N ALA A 289 -7.16 8.25 12.30
CA ALA A 289 -6.92 8.55 10.90
C ALA A 289 -8.02 9.45 10.31
N TRP A 290 -9.29 9.16 10.60
CA TRP A 290 -10.40 10.04 10.21
C TRP A 290 -10.32 11.42 10.90
N ALA A 291 -9.93 11.47 12.17
CA ALA A 291 -9.69 12.72 12.90
C ALA A 291 -8.64 13.62 12.24
N ILE A 292 -7.54 13.01 11.81
CA ILE A 292 -6.46 13.67 11.07
C ILE A 292 -6.96 14.16 9.71
N ASP A 293 -7.72 13.33 8.98
CA ASP A 293 -8.24 13.66 7.65
C ASP A 293 -9.07 14.95 7.66
N ALA A 294 -10.05 15.09 8.55
CA ALA A 294 -10.83 16.34 8.58
C ALA A 294 -10.10 17.53 9.20
N TRP A 295 -9.05 17.31 9.99
CA TRP A 295 -8.18 18.41 10.40
C TRP A 295 -7.35 18.95 9.22
N ILE A 296 -6.90 18.07 8.32
CA ILE A 296 -6.09 18.45 7.15
C ILE A 296 -6.95 19.01 6.01
N ALA A 297 -8.10 18.40 5.73
CA ALA A 297 -8.95 18.72 4.57
C ALA A 297 -9.20 20.23 4.31
N PRO A 298 -9.51 21.08 5.31
CA PRO A 298 -9.73 22.51 5.08
C PRO A 298 -8.45 23.29 4.75
N ARG A 299 -7.27 22.70 4.96
CA ARG A 299 -5.95 23.31 4.76
C ARG A 299 -5.33 22.97 3.40
N LEU A 300 -5.98 22.09 2.64
CA LEU A 300 -5.54 21.69 1.30
C LEU A 300 -6.17 22.59 0.22
N SER A 301 -5.50 22.73 -0.91
CA SER A 301 -6.08 23.25 -2.15
C SER A 301 -7.12 22.27 -2.73
N ALA A 302 -7.89 22.71 -3.73
CA ALA A 302 -8.84 21.83 -4.42
C ALA A 302 -8.14 20.64 -5.09
N ASP A 303 -7.01 20.88 -5.74
CA ASP A 303 -6.24 19.84 -6.44
C ASP A 303 -5.60 18.84 -5.47
N GLU A 304 -5.11 19.30 -4.31
CA GLU A 304 -4.63 18.41 -3.25
C GLU A 304 -5.75 17.54 -2.69
N ARG A 305 -6.93 18.12 -2.40
CA ARG A 305 -8.10 17.33 -1.97
C ARG A 305 -8.49 16.29 -3.00
N ALA A 306 -8.52 16.65 -4.29
CA ALA A 306 -8.83 15.71 -5.35
C ALA A 306 -7.82 14.53 -5.40
N ARG A 307 -6.53 14.80 -5.20
CA ARG A 307 -5.49 13.76 -5.10
C ARG A 307 -5.67 12.84 -3.90
N VAL A 308 -6.02 13.40 -2.72
CA VAL A 308 -6.32 12.62 -1.51
C VAL A 308 -7.53 11.72 -1.72
N LEU A 309 -8.62 12.25 -2.27
CA LEU A 309 -9.83 11.48 -2.58
C LEU A 309 -9.53 10.35 -3.57
N ALA A 310 -8.80 10.64 -4.65
CA ALA A 310 -8.40 9.63 -5.63
C ALA A 310 -7.50 8.53 -5.02
N ALA A 311 -6.61 8.89 -4.08
CA ALA A 311 -5.79 7.93 -3.36
C ALA A 311 -6.65 7.03 -2.45
N ARG A 312 -7.60 7.63 -1.69
CA ARG A 312 -8.56 6.91 -0.84
C ARG A 312 -9.41 5.92 -1.65
N SER A 313 -10.01 6.38 -2.76
CA SER A 313 -10.84 5.53 -3.63
C SER A 313 -10.05 4.37 -4.23
N ARG A 314 -8.82 4.61 -4.70
CA ARG A 314 -7.96 3.53 -5.22
C ARG A 314 -7.61 2.50 -4.15
N ALA A 315 -7.25 2.95 -2.95
CA ALA A 315 -6.93 2.07 -1.83
C ALA A 315 -8.15 1.23 -1.42
N ALA A 316 -9.32 1.87 -1.31
CA ALA A 316 -10.57 1.17 -1.02
C ALA A 316 -10.88 0.13 -2.11
N LEU A 317 -10.82 0.49 -3.39
CA LEU A 317 -11.09 -0.44 -4.50
C LEU A 317 -10.13 -1.64 -4.52
N ALA A 318 -8.87 -1.46 -4.12
CA ALA A 318 -7.89 -2.55 -4.06
C ALA A 318 -8.27 -3.65 -3.04
N LEU A 319 -9.11 -3.35 -2.05
CA LEU A 319 -9.60 -4.30 -1.05
C LEU A 319 -10.89 -5.02 -1.46
N ARG A 320 -11.52 -4.60 -2.57
CA ARG A 320 -12.85 -5.05 -2.96
C ARG A 320 -12.92 -6.55 -3.21
N ASP A 321 -11.95 -7.04 -3.98
CA ASP A 321 -11.92 -8.40 -4.47
C ASP A 321 -10.66 -9.06 -3.89
N PRO A 322 -10.75 -9.78 -2.77
CA PRO A 322 -9.62 -10.47 -2.17
C PRO A 322 -9.33 -11.80 -2.89
N PRO A 323 -8.07 -12.24 -2.93
CA PRO A 323 -7.68 -13.49 -3.59
C PRO A 323 -8.30 -14.71 -2.90
N PRO A 324 -8.29 -15.89 -3.56
CA PRO A 324 -8.66 -17.15 -2.92
C PRO A 324 -7.93 -17.35 -1.59
N LEU A 325 -8.67 -17.82 -0.59
CA LEU A 325 -8.17 -18.02 0.77
C LEU A 325 -7.93 -19.52 1.02
N ASP A 326 -6.77 -19.86 1.56
CA ASP A 326 -6.49 -21.23 2.00
C ASP A 326 -7.39 -21.61 3.19
N GLU A 327 -7.86 -22.84 3.19
CA GLU A 327 -8.80 -23.33 4.21
C GLU A 327 -8.22 -23.24 5.63
N ALA A 328 -6.90 -23.43 5.78
CA ALA A 328 -6.25 -23.27 7.07
C ALA A 328 -6.30 -21.81 7.53
N LEU A 329 -6.11 -20.85 6.63
CA LEU A 329 -6.15 -19.41 6.95
C LEU A 329 -7.56 -18.96 7.30
N GLU A 330 -8.57 -19.47 6.59
CA GLU A 330 -9.97 -19.24 6.93
C GLU A 330 -10.27 -19.73 8.35
N ARG A 331 -9.98 -21.01 8.66
CA ARG A 331 -10.41 -21.58 9.95
C ARG A 331 -9.48 -21.23 11.11
N ARG A 332 -8.17 -21.42 10.96
CA ARG A 332 -7.20 -21.27 12.06
C ARG A 332 -6.88 -19.81 12.33
N ALA A 333 -6.69 -19.00 11.29
CA ALA A 333 -6.46 -17.55 11.47
C ALA A 333 -7.77 -16.75 11.58
N GLY A 334 -8.91 -17.35 11.21
CA GLY A 334 -10.22 -16.71 11.29
C GLY A 334 -10.44 -15.65 10.22
N LEU A 335 -9.76 -15.74 9.08
CA LEU A 335 -9.90 -14.76 8.00
C LEU A 335 -11.22 -14.95 7.25
N PRO A 336 -11.87 -13.87 6.79
CA PRO A 336 -13.13 -13.99 6.08
C PRO A 336 -12.90 -14.60 4.69
N PRO A 337 -13.70 -15.61 4.28
CA PRO A 337 -13.63 -16.10 2.91
C PRO A 337 -14.00 -14.99 1.91
N PRO A 338 -13.59 -15.07 0.63
CA PRO A 338 -13.70 -13.96 -0.31
C PRO A 338 -15.11 -13.37 -0.46
N ASP A 339 -16.14 -14.21 -0.47
CA ASP A 339 -17.54 -13.75 -0.51
C ASP A 339 -17.92 -12.92 0.72
N ARG A 340 -17.45 -13.33 1.90
CA ARG A 340 -17.69 -12.59 3.15
C ARG A 340 -16.92 -11.29 3.16
N ALA A 341 -15.65 -11.30 2.77
CA ALA A 341 -14.81 -10.12 2.66
C ALA A 341 -15.41 -9.09 1.69
N ARG A 342 -15.91 -9.51 0.51
CA ARG A 342 -16.66 -8.65 -0.42
C ARG A 342 -17.88 -7.98 0.23
N ARG A 343 -18.64 -8.73 1.04
CA ARG A 343 -19.83 -8.17 1.73
C ARG A 343 -19.43 -7.16 2.80
N LEU A 344 -18.37 -7.44 3.56
CA LEU A 344 -17.79 -6.50 4.53
C LEU A 344 -17.29 -5.23 3.84
N TRP A 345 -16.54 -5.38 2.74
CA TRP A 345 -16.08 -4.28 1.91
C TRP A 345 -17.23 -3.40 1.42
N ARG A 346 -18.27 -3.99 0.81
CA ARG A 346 -19.44 -3.24 0.31
C ARG A 346 -20.13 -2.43 1.40
N ALA A 347 -20.08 -2.91 2.64
CA ALA A 347 -20.69 -2.20 3.75
C ALA A 347 -19.83 -1.01 4.21
N LEU A 348 -18.51 -1.18 4.31
CA LEU A 348 -17.60 -0.07 4.58
C LEU A 348 -17.61 0.98 3.46
N ASP A 349 -17.68 0.53 2.20
CA ASP A 349 -17.76 1.41 1.05
C ASP A 349 -18.97 2.34 1.13
N ARG A 350 -20.16 1.80 1.44
CA ARG A 350 -21.39 2.60 1.64
C ARG A 350 -21.31 3.56 2.81
N GLU A 351 -20.72 3.14 3.93
CA GLU A 351 -20.75 3.89 5.18
C GLU A 351 -19.62 4.93 5.31
N LEU A 352 -18.45 4.67 4.71
CA LEU A 352 -17.22 5.40 5.00
C LEU A 352 -16.45 5.88 3.77
N TRP A 353 -16.40 5.13 2.67
CA TRP A 353 -15.52 5.48 1.54
C TRP A 353 -16.25 6.21 0.40
N CYS A 354 -17.50 5.87 0.12
CA CYS A 354 -18.35 6.54 -0.86
C CYS A 354 -19.32 7.56 -0.26
N ALA A 355 -19.46 7.61 1.07
CA ALA A 355 -20.39 8.53 1.74
C ALA A 355 -19.99 10.03 1.66
N GLU A 356 -18.82 10.34 1.10
CA GLU A 356 -18.28 11.71 0.98
C GLU A 356 -17.94 12.12 -0.47
N ALA A 357 -18.55 11.48 -1.47
CA ALA A 357 -18.49 11.92 -2.87
C ALA A 357 -19.69 12.81 -3.22
#